data_AF-A0A931LIF8-F1
#
_entry.id   AF-A0A931LIF8-F1
#
_cell.length_a   1.000
_cell.length_b   1.000
_cell.length_c   1.000
_cell.angle_alpha   90.00
_cell.angle_beta   90.00
_cell.angle_gamma   90.00
#
_symmetry.space_group_name_H-M   'P 1'
#
loop_
_entity.id
_entity.type
_entity.pdbx_description
1 polymer ?
#
loop_
_entity_poly.entity_id
_entity_poly.type
_entity_poly.pdbx_seq_one_letter_code
_entity_poly.pdbx_strand_id
1 'polypeptide(L)' 'MSELSMSVESTPSREDVAVLEAGLTAHAVPFTPAPGFEPLAVFVRDAGGRIVGGPRGVTSWNWLAS' A
#
# COMPACT_ATOMS: atom_id res chain seq x y z
N MET A 1 22.93 -6.88 19.99
CA MET A 1 22.02 -7.35 18.92
C MET A 1 20.70 -6.67 19.19
N SER A 2 20.20 -5.88 18.26
CA SER A 2 18.91 -5.19 18.46
C SER A 2 17.79 -6.22 18.37
N GLU A 3 16.93 -6.25 19.39
CA GLU A 3 15.74 -7.09 19.38
C GLU A 3 14.72 -6.46 18.43
N LEU A 4 14.28 -7.22 17.43
CA LEU A 4 13.27 -6.77 16.46
C LEU A 4 11.89 -7.18 16.98
N SER A 5 10.95 -6.24 16.97
CA SER A 5 9.53 -6.49 17.29
C SER A 5 8.64 -6.11 16.11
N MET A 6 7.44 -6.70 16.06
CA MET A 6 6.45 -6.47 15.01
C MET A 6 5.08 -6.28 15.66
N SER A 7 4.35 -5.25 15.25
CA SER A 7 2.98 -4.96 15.67
C SER A 7 2.06 -4.82 14.45
N VAL A 8 0.75 -4.94 14.67
CA VAL A 8 -0.29 -4.61 13.68
C VAL A 8 -0.93 -3.30 14.09
N GLU A 9 -0.73 -2.27 13.28
CA GLU A 9 -1.29 -0.93 13.52
C GLU A 9 -2.54 -0.73 12.65
N SER A 10 -3.70 -0.53 13.28
CA SER A 10 -4.93 -0.21 12.54
C SER A 10 -5.02 1.27 12.14
N THR A 11 -4.25 2.13 12.81
CA THR A 11 -4.13 3.57 12.54
C THR A 11 -2.67 4.01 12.66
N PRO A 12 -1.79 3.59 11.73
CA PRO A 12 -0.38 3.96 11.77
C PRO A 12 -0.21 5.48 11.68
N SER A 13 0.87 6.00 12.25
CA SER A 13 1.18 7.43 12.12
C SER A 13 1.49 7.78 10.67
N ARG A 14 1.23 9.03 10.27
CA ARG A 14 1.60 9.52 8.93
C ARG A 14 3.11 9.44 8.69
N GLU A 15 3.91 9.61 9.74
CA GLU A 15 5.37 9.56 9.66
C GLU A 15 5.87 8.15 9.39
N ASP A 16 5.34 7.14 10.09
CA ASP A 16 5.71 5.73 9.85
C ASP A 16 5.34 5.27 8.43
N VAL A 17 4.16 5.69 7.95
CA VAL A 17 3.73 5.44 6.57
C VAL A 17 4.70 6.09 5.57
N ALA A 18 5.12 7.34 5.82
CA ALA A 18 6.06 8.03 4.94
C ALA A 18 7.44 7.35 4.89
N VAL A 19 7.93 6.84 6.03
CA VAL A 19 9.18 6.06 6.09
C VAL A 19 9.07 4.79 5.25
N LEU A 20 7.96 4.06 5.37
CA LEU A 20 7.69 2.86 4.57
C LEU A 20 7.63 3.18 3.08
N GLU A 21 6.88 4.22 2.69
CA GLU A 21 6.73 4.65 1.29
C GLU A 21 8.05 5.08 0.66
N ALA A 22 8.88 5.81 1.40
CA ALA A 22 10.21 6.22 0.95
C ALA A 22 11.13 5.01 0.72
N GLY A 23 11.13 4.04 1.64
CA GLY A 23 11.92 2.81 1.51
C GLY A 23 11.50 1.96 0.32
N LEU A 24 10.19 1.80 0.11
CA LEU A 24 9.64 1.08 -1.05
C LEU A 24 9.98 1.79 -2.37
N THR A 25 9.87 3.12 -2.42
CA THR A 25 10.24 3.91 -3.60
C THR A 25 11.73 3.76 -3.91
N ALA A 26 12.59 3.94 -2.92
CA ALA A 26 14.04 3.81 -3.09
C ALA A 26 14.44 2.39 -3.56
N HIS A 27 13.74 1.36 -3.07
CA HIS A 27 13.93 -0.01 -3.53
C HIS A 27 13.45 -0.22 -4.96
N ALA A 28 12.37 0.44 -5.40
CA ALA A 28 11.79 0.26 -6.74
C ALA A 28 12.55 1.01 -7.86
N VAL A 29 13.13 2.18 -7.56
CA VAL A 29 13.84 3.04 -8.53
C VAL A 29 14.85 2.29 -9.43
N PRO A 30 15.66 1.35 -8.93
CA PRO A 30 16.61 0.60 -9.78
C PRO A 30 15.95 -0.38 -10.74
N PHE A 31 14.71 -0.80 -10.49
CA PHE A 31 14.04 -1.89 -11.22
C PHE A 31 12.95 -1.40 -12.18
N THR A 32 12.42 -0.19 -12.00
CA THR A 32 11.38 0.37 -12.87
C THR A 32 11.61 1.86 -13.15
N PRO A 33 11.39 2.33 -14.39
CA PRO A 33 11.45 3.75 -14.73
C PRO A 33 10.25 4.55 -14.19
N ALA A 34 9.20 3.88 -13.69
CA ALA A 34 7.99 4.52 -13.16
C ALA A 34 7.71 4.08 -11.71
N PRO A 35 8.59 4.39 -10.74
CA PRO A 35 8.31 4.12 -9.33
C PRO A 35 7.16 4.99 -8.84
N GLY A 36 6.33 4.46 -7.95
CA GLY A 36 5.22 5.21 -7.37
C GLY A 36 4.18 4.31 -6.70
N PHE A 37 3.12 4.95 -6.25
CA PHE A 37 1.98 4.35 -5.58
C PHE A 37 0.70 4.71 -6.31
N GLU A 38 -0.11 3.70 -6.62
CA GLU A 38 -1.44 3.88 -7.22
C GLU A 38 -2.54 3.55 -6.20
N PRO A 39 -3.62 4.36 -6.13
CA PRO A 39 -4.77 4.04 -5.31
C PRO A 39 -5.39 2.69 -5.69
N LEU A 40 -5.68 1.86 -4.69
CA LEU A 40 -6.36 0.58 -4.86
C LEU A 40 -7.52 0.48 -3.87
N ALA A 41 -8.67 0.04 -4.35
CA ALA A 41 -9.82 -0.29 -3.51
C ALA A 41 -10.41 -1.63 -3.94
N VAL A 42 -10.72 -2.48 -2.98
CA VAL A 42 -11.44 -3.74 -3.18
C VAL A 42 -12.81 -3.57 -2.53
N PHE A 43 -13.89 -3.81 -3.27
CA PHE A 43 -15.25 -3.63 -2.77
C PHE A 43 -16.00 -4.95 -2.65
N VAL A 44 -16.64 -5.15 -1.51
CA VAL A 44 -17.66 -6.19 -1.33
C VAL A 44 -18.99 -5.63 -1.82
N ARG A 45 -19.69 -6.39 -2.66
CA ARG A 45 -21.01 -6.02 -3.20
C ARG A 45 -22.06 -7.04 -2.77
N ASP A 46 -23.27 -6.57 -2.49
CA ASP A 46 -24.42 -7.45 -2.26
C ASP A 46 -24.98 -8.00 -3.60
N ALA A 47 -26.02 -8.84 -3.50
CA ALA A 47 -26.66 -9.43 -4.68
C ALA A 47 -27.29 -8.41 -5.63
N GLY A 48 -27.58 -7.19 -5.16
CA GLY A 48 -28.03 -6.06 -5.97
C GLY A 48 -26.90 -5.22 -6.56
N GLY A 49 -25.64 -5.59 -6.33
CA GLY A 49 -24.45 -4.87 -6.80
C GLY A 49 -24.06 -3.66 -5.95
N ARG A 50 -24.75 -3.39 -4.83
CA ARG A 50 -24.45 -2.26 -3.96
C ARG A 50 -23.21 -2.55 -3.13
N ILE A 51 -22.32 -1.56 -2.98
CA ILE A 51 -21.14 -1.67 -2.12
C ILE A 51 -21.60 -1.76 -0.66
N VAL A 52 -21.15 -2.80 0.03
CA VAL A 52 -21.44 -3.04 1.47
C VAL A 52 -20.20 -2.95 2.36
N GLY A 53 -19.02 -2.81 1.76
CA GLY A 53 -17.76 -2.62 2.48
C GLY A 53 -16.54 -2.84 1.58
N GLY A 54 -15.34 -2.79 2.16
CA GLY A 54 -14.10 -3.12 1.47
C GLY A 54 -12.89 -2.27 1.91
N PRO A 55 -11.66 -2.78 1.74
CA PRO A 55 -10.44 -2.02 2.02
C PRO A 55 -10.12 -1.01 0.92
N ARG A 56 -9.52 0.12 1.31
CA ARG A 56 -8.86 1.06 0.40
C ARG A 56 -7.42 1.27 0.84
N GLY A 57 -6.52 1.48 -0.10
CA GLY A 57 -5.12 1.77 0.17
C GLY A 57 -4.42 2.25 -1.07
N VAL A 58 -3.10 2.08 -1.07
CA VAL A 58 -2.23 2.31 -2.22
C VAL A 58 -1.36 1.09 -2.45
N THR A 59 -0.94 0.87 -3.68
CA THR A 59 -0.04 -0.23 -4.03
C THR A 59 1.13 0.28 -4.88
N SER A 60 2.30 -0.32 -4.71
CA SER A 60 3.49 -0.02 -5.53
C SER A 60 3.57 -0.96 -6.74
N TRP A 61 2.50 -0.96 -7.56
CA TRP A 61 2.35 -1.85 -8.72
C TRP A 61 2.53 -1.13 -10.06
N ASN A 62 3.18 0.02 -10.09
CA ASN A 62 3.36 0.80 -11.32
C ASN A 62 4.08 0.02 -12.44
N TRP A 63 4.78 -1.06 -12.11
CA TRP A 63 5.41 -2.00 -13.05
C TRP A 63 4.43 -3.02 -13.69
N LEU A 64 3.25 -3.23 -13.12
CA LEU A 64 2.23 -4.18 -13.63
C LEU A 64 1.17 -3.46 -14.50
N ALA A 65 1.06 -2.14 -14.39
CA ALA A 65 0.08 -1.36 -15.14
C ALA A 65 0.49 -1.05 -16.60
N SER A 66 1.68 -1.50 -17.04
CA SER A 66 2.25 -1.26 -18.38
C SER A 66 2.12 -2.48 -19.30
#